data_AF-A0A2Z6R8C8-F1
#
_entry.id   AF-A0A2Z6R8C8-F1
#
_cell.length_a   1.000
_cell.length_b   1.000
_cell.length_c   1.000
_cell.angle_alpha   90.00
_cell.angle_beta   90.00
_cell.angle_gamma   90.00
#
_symmetry.space_group_name_H-M   'P 1'
#
loop_
_entity.id
_entity.type
_entity.pdbx_description
1 polymer ?
#
loop_
_entity_poly.entity_id
_entity_poly.type
_entity_poly.pdbx_seq_one_letter_code
_entity_poly.pdbx_strand_id
1 'polypeptide(L)'
;MNSKTITIFTILFVLFATSVRASKHMRVTAPGARPWKKNGGPIPVSWDCVECSQNEDVVVKIIQIGPGIPVFRGNGKNANTGHLDVPIGKDWDVNKPYFAEVSLRDDPSVSADGVKFTIVN
;
A
#
# COMPACT_ATOMS: atom_id res chain seq x y z
N MET A 1 -2.28 -28.64 -44.71
CA MET A 1 -2.36 -28.28 -43.28
C MET A 1 -3.76 -28.62 -42.80
N ASN A 2 -3.92 -29.60 -41.90
CA ASN A 2 -5.25 -30.08 -41.53
C ASN A 2 -5.97 -29.02 -40.68
N SER A 3 -7.17 -28.62 -41.09
CA SER A 3 -8.00 -27.59 -40.45
C SER A 3 -8.14 -27.80 -38.93
N LYS A 4 -8.19 -29.05 -38.47
CA LYS A 4 -8.28 -29.43 -37.04
C LYS A 4 -7.08 -28.97 -36.21
N THR A 5 -5.87 -28.94 -36.77
CA THR A 5 -4.66 -28.52 -36.05
C THR A 5 -4.65 -27.00 -35.83
N ILE A 6 -5.16 -26.23 -36.79
CA ILE A 6 -5.25 -24.77 -36.69
C ILE A 6 -6.23 -24.37 -35.58
N THR A 7 -7.37 -25.06 -35.48
CA THR A 7 -8.40 -24.81 -34.46
C THR A 7 -7.92 -25.09 -33.04
N ILE A 8 -7.15 -26.17 -32.84
CA ILE A 8 -6.59 -26.49 -31.51
C ILE A 8 -5.60 -25.42 -31.06
N PHE A 9 -4.72 -24.96 -31.96
CA PHE A 9 -3.78 -23.87 -31.65
C PHE A 9 -4.50 -22.55 -31.33
N THR A 10 -5.61 -22.24 -32.01
CA THR A 10 -6.39 -21.02 -31.72
C THR A 10 -7.08 -21.10 -30.36
N ILE A 11 -7.68 -22.24 -30.00
CA ILE A 11 -8.31 -22.43 -28.69
C ILE A 11 -7.27 -22.35 -27.56
N LEU A 12 -6.11 -22.98 -27.75
CA LEU A 12 -5.02 -22.93 -26.77
C LEU A 12 -4.51 -21.50 -26.58
N PHE A 13 -4.39 -20.72 -27.66
CA PHE A 13 -3.94 -19.32 -27.60
C PHE A 13 -4.98 -18.39 -26.94
N VAL A 14 -6.28 -18.61 -27.17
CA VAL A 14 -7.37 -17.87 -26.50
C VAL A 14 -7.43 -18.19 -25.01
N LEU A 15 -7.23 -19.46 -24.62
CA LEU A 15 -7.15 -19.87 -23.21
C LEU A 15 -5.89 -19.31 -22.52
N PHE A 16 -4.77 -19.22 -23.24
CA PHE A 16 -3.55 -18.65 -22.70
C PHE A 16 -3.67 -17.12 -22.52
N ALA A 17 -4.26 -16.43 -23.50
CA ALA A 17 -4.49 -14.98 -23.45
C ALA A 17 -5.46 -14.54 -22.33
N THR A 18 -6.39 -15.40 -21.91
CA THR A 18 -7.33 -15.12 -20.81
C THR A 18 -6.73 -15.38 -19.42
N SER A 19 -5.50 -15.89 -19.33
CA SER A 19 -4.85 -16.24 -18.05
C SER A 19 -4.01 -15.13 -17.43
N VAL A 20 -3.96 -13.93 -18.03
CA VAL A 20 -3.32 -12.76 -17.42
C VAL A 20 -4.21 -12.25 -16.28
N ARG A 21 -4.16 -12.93 -15.12
CA ARG A 21 -4.81 -12.44 -13.90
C ARG A 21 -4.15 -11.12 -13.53
N ALA A 22 -4.94 -10.06 -13.47
CA ALA A 22 -4.51 -8.81 -12.89
C ALA A 22 -4.06 -9.08 -11.44
N SER A 23 -2.82 -8.74 -11.12
CA SER A 23 -2.26 -8.88 -9.78
C SER A 23 -2.69 -7.70 -8.93
N LYS A 24 -3.02 -7.96 -7.65
CA LYS A 24 -3.29 -6.89 -6.68
C LYS A 24 -2.12 -5.92 -6.62
N HIS A 25 -2.41 -4.63 -6.59
CA HIS A 25 -1.39 -3.60 -6.56
C HIS A 25 -1.81 -2.46 -5.64
N MET A 26 -1.12 -2.34 -4.51
CA MET A 26 -1.32 -1.30 -3.49
C MET A 26 -0.52 -0.04 -3.85
N ARG A 27 -1.05 1.13 -3.51
CA ARG A 27 -0.34 2.41 -3.55
C ARG A 27 -0.66 3.22 -2.31
N VAL A 28 0.33 3.93 -1.80
CA VAL A 28 0.17 4.88 -0.70
C VAL A 28 0.21 6.29 -1.28
N THR A 29 -0.87 7.03 -1.15
CA THR A 29 -1.08 8.34 -1.77
C THR A 29 -0.85 9.51 -0.79
N ALA A 30 -0.88 9.23 0.51
CA ALA A 30 -0.52 10.15 1.59
C ALA A 30 0.21 9.39 2.70
N PRO A 31 1.11 10.03 3.48
CA PRO A 31 1.34 11.47 3.56
C PRO A 31 2.18 12.01 2.40
N GLY A 32 2.09 13.32 2.17
CA GLY A 32 3.02 14.02 1.27
C GLY A 32 4.40 14.21 1.90
N ALA A 33 5.40 14.49 1.07
CA ALA A 33 6.81 14.64 1.47
C ALA A 33 7.12 15.88 2.34
N ARG A 34 6.12 16.71 2.66
CA ARG A 34 6.34 17.93 3.45
C ARG A 34 6.64 17.60 4.91
N PRO A 35 7.40 18.45 5.62
CA PRO A 35 7.58 18.29 7.04
C PRO A 35 6.23 18.43 7.78
N TRP A 36 5.94 17.49 8.66
CA TRP A 36 4.76 17.50 9.51
C TRP A 36 5.10 18.12 10.86
N LYS A 37 4.23 19.01 11.37
CA LYS A 37 4.43 19.61 12.69
C LYS A 37 3.98 18.63 13.76
N LYS A 38 4.81 18.42 14.78
CA LYS A 38 4.52 17.51 15.91
C LYS A 38 3.22 17.86 16.64
N ASN A 39 2.86 19.14 16.68
CA ASN A 39 1.60 19.65 17.25
C ASN A 39 0.58 20.11 16.19
N GLY A 40 0.79 19.75 14.91
CA GLY A 40 -0.02 20.22 13.77
C GLY A 40 -1.27 19.39 13.48
N GLY A 41 -1.49 18.30 14.19
CA GLY A 41 -2.58 17.34 13.95
C GLY A 41 -2.06 15.97 13.49
N PRO A 42 -2.97 15.03 13.24
CA PRO A 42 -2.62 13.70 12.75
C PRO A 42 -2.07 13.75 11.32
N ILE A 43 -1.24 12.77 10.99
CA ILE A 43 -0.74 12.53 9.64
C ILE A 43 -1.74 11.62 8.91
N PRO A 44 -2.34 12.06 7.80
CA PRO A 44 -3.21 11.21 7.00
C PRO A 44 -2.35 10.19 6.23
N VAL A 45 -2.64 8.91 6.42
CA VAL A 45 -2.11 7.84 5.57
C VAL A 45 -3.25 7.35 4.69
N SER A 46 -3.13 7.56 3.38
CA SER A 46 -4.16 7.20 2.40
C SER A 46 -3.63 6.18 1.42
N TRP A 47 -4.50 5.31 0.94
CA TRP A 47 -4.16 4.26 -0.02
C TRP A 47 -5.23 4.06 -1.08
N ASP A 48 -4.80 3.45 -2.18
CA ASP A 48 -5.64 2.78 -3.15
C ASP A 48 -5.04 1.40 -3.48
N CYS A 49 -5.89 0.45 -3.84
CA CYS A 49 -5.44 -0.83 -4.34
C CYS A 49 -6.28 -1.31 -5.53
N VAL A 50 -5.59 -1.63 -6.62
CA VAL A 50 -6.15 -2.25 -7.81
C VAL A 50 -6.35 -3.74 -7.54
N GLU A 51 -7.51 -4.29 -7.91
CA GLU A 51 -7.93 -5.69 -7.65
C GLU A 51 -8.03 -6.10 -6.16
N CYS A 52 -7.98 -5.16 -5.20
CA CYS A 52 -8.35 -5.42 -3.81
C CYS A 52 -9.86 -5.26 -3.57
N SER A 53 -10.41 -6.07 -2.68
CA SER A 53 -11.81 -6.00 -2.24
C SER A 53 -11.99 -4.95 -1.15
N GLN A 54 -13.17 -4.31 -1.13
CA GLN A 54 -13.56 -3.37 -0.07
C GLN A 54 -13.79 -4.05 1.30
N ASN A 55 -13.96 -5.38 1.30
CA ASN A 55 -14.13 -6.16 2.53
C ASN A 55 -12.79 -6.60 3.14
N GLU A 56 -11.68 -6.37 2.44
CA GLU A 56 -10.34 -6.61 2.97
C GLU A 56 -9.91 -5.42 3.83
N ASP A 57 -9.22 -5.72 4.93
CA ASP A 57 -8.64 -4.70 5.80
C ASP A 57 -7.14 -4.55 5.53
N VAL A 58 -6.60 -3.40 5.91
CA VAL A 58 -5.17 -3.09 5.78
C VAL A 58 -4.52 -2.90 7.13
N VAL A 59 -3.21 -3.12 7.17
CA VAL A 59 -2.34 -2.71 8.26
C VAL A 59 -1.53 -1.51 7.78
N VAL A 60 -1.64 -0.41 8.51
CA VAL A 60 -0.88 0.83 8.31
C VAL A 60 0.25 0.86 9.32
N LYS A 61 1.48 1.14 8.86
CA LYS A 61 2.64 1.37 9.73
C LYS A 61 3.30 2.69 9.38
N ILE A 62 3.82 3.38 10.38
CA ILE A 62 4.82 4.44 10.16
C ILE A 62 6.17 3.92 10.60
N ILE A 63 7.15 3.97 9.72
CA ILE A 63 8.48 3.39 9.94
C ILE A 63 9.51 4.51 9.97
N GLN A 64 10.32 4.55 11.02
CA GLN A 64 11.44 5.47 11.14
C GLN A 64 12.64 4.94 10.35
N ILE A 65 13.16 5.75 9.45
CA ILE A 65 14.34 5.41 8.64
C ILE A 65 15.59 5.46 9.52
N GLY A 66 16.42 4.42 9.41
CA GLY A 66 17.56 4.16 10.29
C GLY A 66 17.38 2.82 10.98
N PRO A 67 16.64 2.75 12.10
CA PRO A 67 16.38 1.48 12.78
C PRO A 67 15.45 0.56 11.98
N GLY A 68 14.61 1.12 11.09
CA GLY A 68 13.64 0.33 10.31
C GLY A 68 12.49 -0.23 11.16
N ILE A 69 12.32 0.30 12.38
CA ILE A 69 11.29 -0.16 13.33
C ILE A 69 10.02 0.68 13.13
N PRO A 70 8.83 0.04 13.09
CA PRO A 70 7.58 0.77 13.07
C PRO A 70 7.37 1.52 14.40
N VAL A 71 7.21 2.84 14.32
CA VAL A 71 6.86 3.72 15.46
C VAL A 71 5.35 3.86 15.65
N PHE A 72 4.58 3.38 14.67
CA PHE A 72 3.13 3.27 14.74
C PHE A 72 2.66 2.04 13.96
N ARG A 73 1.58 1.42 14.44
CA ARG A 73 0.84 0.38 13.73
C ARG A 73 -0.65 0.56 13.99
N GLY A 74 -1.45 0.61 12.93
CA GLY A 74 -2.91 0.74 12.98
C GLY A 74 -3.60 -0.15 11.95
N ASN A 75 -4.89 -0.36 12.12
CA ASN A 75 -5.71 -1.13 11.19
C ASN A 75 -6.65 -0.18 10.44
N GLY A 76 -6.64 -0.28 9.11
CA GLY A 76 -7.58 0.42 8.23
C GLY A 76 -8.64 -0.55 7.69
N LYS A 77 -9.83 -0.04 7.43
CA LYS A 77 -10.91 -0.77 6.72
C LYS A 77 -10.86 -0.41 5.24
N ASN A 78 -11.37 -1.30 4.40
CA ASN A 78 -11.47 -1.09 2.94
C ASN A 78 -10.10 -0.93 2.27
N ALA A 79 -9.56 -2.05 1.78
CA ALA A 79 -8.31 -2.07 1.04
C ALA A 79 -8.38 -1.41 -0.35
N ASN A 80 -9.58 -1.30 -0.96
CA ASN A 80 -9.72 -0.73 -2.29
C ASN A 80 -9.36 0.77 -2.30
N THR A 81 -9.90 1.53 -1.35
CA THR A 81 -9.49 2.92 -1.10
C THR A 81 -9.84 3.31 0.32
N GLY A 82 -8.93 4.00 1.00
CA GLY A 82 -9.15 4.38 2.39
C GLY A 82 -8.10 5.35 2.91
N HIS A 83 -8.30 5.76 4.15
CA HIS A 83 -7.35 6.55 4.90
C HIS A 83 -7.39 6.18 6.39
N LEU A 84 -6.29 6.48 7.08
CA LEU A 84 -6.18 6.39 8.53
C LEU A 84 -5.41 7.61 9.04
N ASP A 85 -6.01 8.33 9.98
CA ASP A 85 -5.36 9.45 10.66
C ASP A 85 -4.43 8.91 11.75
N VAL A 86 -3.13 9.17 11.58
CA VAL A 86 -2.08 8.67 12.47
C VAL A 86 -1.63 9.79 13.42
N PRO A 87 -1.83 9.64 14.75
CA PRO A 87 -1.32 10.62 15.70
C PRO A 87 0.22 10.59 15.71
N ILE A 88 0.84 11.77 15.69
CA ILE A 88 2.29 11.89 15.84
C ILE A 88 2.67 11.59 17.30
N GLY A 89 3.52 10.59 17.51
CA GLY A 89 4.00 10.23 18.84
C GLY A 89 4.88 11.32 19.45
N LYS A 90 4.78 11.49 20.78
CA LYS A 90 5.59 12.46 21.53
C LYS A 90 7.09 12.13 21.50
N ASP A 91 7.41 10.88 21.26
CA ASP A 91 8.75 10.29 21.22
C ASP A 91 9.33 10.18 19.80
N TRP A 92 8.58 10.54 18.75
CA TRP A 92 9.10 10.51 17.40
C TRP A 92 10.25 11.54 17.25
N ASP A 93 11.37 11.04 16.73
CA ASP A 93 12.62 11.78 16.50
C ASP A 93 12.46 12.75 15.31
N VAL A 94 12.57 14.05 15.58
CA VAL A 94 12.46 15.12 14.58
C VAL A 94 13.67 15.21 13.64
N ASN A 95 14.76 14.51 13.97
CA ASN A 95 15.99 14.49 13.17
C ASN A 95 16.03 13.30 12.19
N LYS A 96 14.96 12.50 12.14
CA LYS A 96 14.89 11.29 11.30
C LYS A 96 13.76 11.40 10.28
N PRO A 97 13.94 10.84 9.08
CA PRO A 97 12.86 10.72 8.13
C PRO A 97 12.03 9.46 8.41
N TYR A 98 10.80 9.47 7.93
CA TYR A 98 9.82 8.41 8.07
C TYR A 98 9.21 8.08 6.72
N PHE A 99 8.57 6.93 6.62
CA PHE A 99 7.65 6.61 5.54
C PHE A 99 6.46 5.81 6.10
N ALA A 100 5.35 5.85 5.39
CA ALA A 100 4.19 5.01 5.69
C ALA A 100 4.29 3.72 4.86
N GLU A 101 3.99 2.57 5.47
CA GLU A 101 3.80 1.29 4.78
C GLU A 101 2.33 0.89 4.96
N VAL A 102 1.67 0.50 3.87
CA VAL A 102 0.33 -0.06 3.91
C VAL A 102 0.37 -1.44 3.27
N SER A 103 -0.21 -2.43 3.94
CA SER A 103 -0.28 -3.82 3.49
C SER A 103 -1.67 -4.39 3.72
N LEU A 104 -2.10 -5.35 2.89
CA LEU A 104 -3.29 -6.14 3.25
C LEU A 104 -3.01 -6.91 4.54
N ARG A 105 -4.02 -6.96 5.43
CA ARG A 105 -3.89 -7.66 6.71
C ARG A 105 -3.68 -9.16 6.51
N ASP A 106 -4.46 -9.75 5.62
CA ASP A 106 -4.55 -11.21 5.44
C ASP A 106 -3.61 -11.70 4.31
N ASP A 107 -3.03 -10.78 3.53
CA ASP A 107 -2.00 -11.05 2.52
C ASP A 107 -0.92 -9.93 2.50
N PRO A 108 0.02 -9.93 3.46
CA PRO A 108 1.01 -8.86 3.59
C PRO A 108 1.98 -8.72 2.40
N SER A 109 1.99 -9.67 1.45
CA SER A 109 2.78 -9.57 0.22
C SER A 109 2.26 -8.46 -0.71
N VAL A 110 0.99 -8.08 -0.55
CA VAL A 110 0.39 -6.92 -1.20
C VAL A 110 0.60 -5.72 -0.31
N SER A 111 1.72 -5.03 -0.51
CA SER A 111 2.11 -3.84 0.24
C SER A 111 2.64 -2.73 -0.65
N ALA A 112 2.65 -1.52 -0.11
CA ALA A 112 3.31 -0.38 -0.73
C ALA A 112 3.84 0.59 0.31
N ASP A 113 4.93 1.27 -0.07
CA ASP A 113 5.54 2.33 0.69
C ASP A 113 5.08 3.69 0.16
N GLY A 114 4.79 4.59 1.08
CA GLY A 114 4.56 6.00 0.81
C GLY A 114 5.86 6.74 0.60
N VAL A 115 5.73 8.01 0.21
CA VAL A 115 6.88 8.90 0.10
C VAL A 115 7.50 9.16 1.47
N LYS A 116 8.80 9.45 1.46
CA LYS A 116 9.53 9.85 2.67
C LYS A 116 9.07 11.23 3.12
N PHE A 117 8.91 11.40 4.43
CA PHE A 117 8.59 12.69 5.05
C PHE A 117 9.41 12.89 6.33
N THR A 118 9.41 14.11 6.86
CA THR A 118 10.09 14.48 8.10
C THR A 118 9.10 15.08 9.09
N ILE A 119 9.52 15.20 10.36
CA ILE A 119 8.75 15.85 11.41
C ILE A 119 9.54 17.01 11.97
N VAL A 120 8.85 18.12 12.24
CA VAL A 120 9.40 19.34 12.84
C VAL A 120 8.59 19.72 14.07
N ASN A 121 9.18 20.54 14.95
CA ASN A 121 8.48 21.08 16.13
C ASN A 121 7.36 22.06 15.75
#